data_AF-A0A7S0SRP5-F1
#
_entry.id   AF-A0A7S0SRP5-F1
#
_cell.length_a   1.000
_cell.length_b   1.000
_cell.length_c   1.000
_cell.angle_alpha   90.00
_cell.angle_beta   90.00
_cell.angle_gamma   90.00
#
_symmetry.space_group_name_H-M   'P 1'
#
loop_
_entity.id
_entity.type
_entity.pdbx_description
1 polymer ?
#
loop_
_entity_poly.entity_id
_entity_poly.type
_entity_poly.pdbx_seq_one_letter_code
_entity_poly.pdbx_strand_id
1 'polypeptide(L)'
;QDLNSYINYKLESNIDSYSHHKTILLYRLQYKLMWYNLCVIFNIPYQFDINTNDDEEEINEDIDDITLGPNVIKEDKLTLEQKVTRFNYWYNDTIESLLIKNDYSKDYIVNKLQAKIITNYRIGVITLSDISYNESYSQIPIEMIFDNQIIRNNENHPLYQLIKSLDIKFNNNVDHFHELLLLLIYEKYILKSESLFFPYLALLP
;
A
#
# COMPACT_ATOMS: atom_id res chain seq x y z
N GLN A 1 1.53 -30.30 0.37
CA GLN A 1 1.76 -30.22 1.82
C GLN A 1 0.92 -29.08 2.36
N ASP A 2 0.28 -29.23 3.52
CA ASP A 2 -0.53 -28.18 4.14
C ASP A 2 0.36 -26.96 4.43
N LEU A 3 -0.06 -25.77 4.00
CA LEU A 3 0.68 -24.51 4.15
C LEU A 3 1.03 -24.27 5.63
N ASN A 4 0.14 -24.68 6.54
CA ASN A 4 0.37 -24.60 7.98
C ASN A 4 1.54 -25.50 8.43
N SER A 5 1.66 -26.70 7.86
CA SER A 5 2.75 -27.62 8.18
C SER A 5 4.10 -27.13 7.65
N TYR A 6 4.13 -26.52 6.46
CA TYR A 6 5.34 -25.92 5.90
C TYR A 6 5.80 -24.69 6.70
N ILE A 7 4.85 -23.85 7.14
CA ILE A 7 5.14 -22.69 7.99
C ILE A 7 5.72 -23.13 9.33
N ASN A 8 5.11 -24.11 10.00
CA ASN A 8 5.61 -24.61 11.29
C ASN A 8 7.02 -25.20 11.16
N TYR A 9 7.30 -25.94 10.08
CA TYR A 9 8.63 -26.50 9.81
C TYR A 9 9.71 -25.40 9.63
N LYS A 10 9.43 -24.35 8.84
CA LYS A 10 10.36 -23.21 8.65
C LYS A 10 10.55 -22.37 9.91
N LEU A 11 9.56 -22.36 10.82
CA LEU A 11 9.65 -21.63 12.10
C LEU A 11 10.55 -22.33 13.13
N GLU A 12 10.62 -23.66 13.08
CA GLU A 12 11.40 -24.50 14.00
C GLU A 12 12.87 -24.64 13.57
N SER A 13 13.18 -24.55 12.27
CA SER A 13 14.53 -24.85 11.75
C SER A 13 15.55 -23.69 11.79
N ASN A 14 15.14 -22.45 12.07
CA ASN A 14 16.03 -21.26 12.05
C ASN A 14 16.07 -20.54 13.40
N ILE A 15 16.73 -21.15 14.39
CA ILE A 15 16.65 -20.70 15.79
C ILE A 15 17.61 -19.55 16.16
N ASP A 16 18.74 -19.30 15.49
CA ASP A 16 19.77 -18.44 16.13
C ASP A 16 20.39 -17.28 15.33
N SER A 17 19.78 -16.76 14.26
CA SER A 17 20.27 -15.50 13.68
C SER A 17 19.21 -14.72 12.91
N TYR A 18 19.10 -13.42 13.17
CA TYR A 18 18.23 -12.41 12.55
C TYR A 18 16.75 -12.37 12.99
N SER A 19 16.50 -11.80 14.18
CA SER A 19 15.13 -11.48 14.64
C SER A 19 14.36 -10.56 13.68
N HIS A 20 15.03 -9.62 13.00
CA HIS A 20 14.40 -8.75 12.00
C HIS A 20 13.98 -9.51 10.74
N HIS A 21 14.83 -10.42 10.23
CA HIS A 21 14.52 -11.20 9.04
C HIS A 21 13.38 -12.19 9.33
N LYS A 22 13.38 -12.78 10.53
CA LYS A 22 12.27 -13.60 11.05
C LYS A 22 10.97 -12.81 11.12
N THR A 23 10.98 -11.58 11.64
CA THR A 23 9.78 -10.73 11.71
C THR A 23 9.28 -10.35 10.31
N ILE A 24 10.17 -10.02 9.37
CA ILE A 24 9.80 -9.69 7.99
C ILE A 24 9.21 -10.91 7.28
N LEU A 25 9.81 -12.10 7.44
CA LEU A 25 9.28 -13.35 6.89
C LEU A 25 7.94 -13.73 7.52
N LEU A 26 7.81 -13.62 8.85
CA LEU A 26 6.56 -13.84 9.58
C LEU A 26 5.46 -12.90 9.09
N TYR A 27 5.77 -11.60 8.95
CA TYR A 27 4.85 -10.62 8.42
C TYR A 27 4.44 -11.01 6.99
N ARG A 28 5.39 -11.24 6.08
CA ARG A 28 5.11 -11.65 4.69
C ARG A 28 4.26 -12.93 4.60
N LEU A 29 4.55 -13.93 5.42
CA LEU A 29 3.77 -15.18 5.51
C LEU A 29 2.36 -14.92 6.06
N GLN A 30 2.22 -14.08 7.08
CA GLN A 30 0.94 -13.72 7.66
C GLN A 30 0.06 -12.96 6.66
N TYR A 31 0.64 -12.06 5.85
CA TYR A 31 -0.09 -11.39 4.76
C TYR A 31 -0.55 -12.37 3.68
N LYS A 32 0.31 -13.31 3.29
CA LYS A 32 -0.06 -14.36 2.32
C LYS A 32 -1.20 -15.23 2.87
N LEU A 33 -1.13 -15.61 4.15
CA LEU A 33 -2.18 -16.39 4.81
C LEU A 33 -3.49 -15.58 4.90
N MET A 34 -3.42 -14.30 5.25
CA MET A 34 -4.58 -13.42 5.32
C MET A 34 -5.23 -13.24 3.95
N TRP A 35 -4.43 -13.02 2.91
CA TRP A 35 -4.93 -12.91 1.53
C TRP A 35 -5.52 -14.22 1.03
N TYR A 36 -4.88 -15.35 1.32
CA TYR A 36 -5.42 -16.67 1.01
C TYR A 36 -6.78 -16.90 1.66
N ASN A 37 -6.87 -16.61 2.96
CA ASN A 37 -8.12 -16.77 3.70
C ASN A 37 -9.21 -15.85 3.13
N LEU A 38 -8.87 -14.63 2.70
CA LEU A 38 -9.79 -13.75 1.98
C LEU A 38 -10.22 -14.39 0.65
N CYS A 39 -9.30 -14.86 -0.18
CA CYS A 39 -9.63 -15.51 -1.45
C CYS A 39 -10.54 -16.73 -1.26
N VAL A 40 -10.27 -17.56 -0.25
CA VAL A 40 -11.08 -18.74 0.10
C VAL A 40 -12.48 -18.34 0.57
N ILE A 41 -12.58 -17.36 1.49
CA ILE A 41 -13.88 -16.90 2.01
C ILE A 41 -14.74 -16.28 0.90
N PHE A 42 -14.11 -15.59 -0.06
CA PHE A 42 -14.82 -14.86 -1.11
C PHE A 42 -14.82 -15.55 -2.47
N ASN A 43 -14.40 -16.82 -2.52
CA ASN A 43 -14.39 -17.65 -3.72
C ASN A 43 -13.65 -16.99 -4.90
N ILE A 44 -12.59 -16.24 -4.60
CA ILE A 44 -11.71 -15.60 -5.59
C ILE A 44 -10.75 -16.69 -6.08
N PRO A 45 -10.69 -16.99 -7.40
CA PRO A 45 -9.79 -18.01 -7.91
C PRO A 45 -8.33 -17.63 -7.65
N TYR A 46 -7.63 -18.46 -6.87
CA TYR A 46 -6.22 -18.25 -6.49
C TYR A 46 -5.49 -19.60 -6.40
N GLN A 47 -4.30 -19.71 -7.00
CA GLN A 47 -3.42 -20.87 -6.92
C GLN A 47 -2.15 -20.53 -6.14
N PHE A 48 -1.78 -21.40 -5.21
CA PHE A 48 -0.51 -21.36 -4.49
C PHE A 48 0.51 -22.21 -5.24
N ASP A 49 1.55 -21.58 -5.79
CA ASP A 49 2.78 -22.31 -6.12
C ASP A 49 3.61 -22.44 -4.85
N ILE A 50 3.54 -23.62 -4.25
CA ILE A 50 4.44 -24.03 -3.16
C ILE A 50 5.50 -24.91 -3.82
N ASN A 51 6.45 -24.30 -4.54
CA ASN A 51 7.66 -25.03 -4.91
C ASN A 51 8.50 -25.22 -3.63
N THR A 52 8.65 -26.47 -3.22
CA THR A 52 9.36 -26.91 -2.01
C THR A 52 10.85 -27.17 -2.23
N ASN A 53 11.40 -26.80 -3.39
CA ASN A 53 12.75 -27.22 -3.79
C ASN A 53 13.79 -26.09 -3.85
N ASP A 54 13.43 -24.84 -3.53
CA ASP A 54 14.33 -23.69 -3.70
C ASP A 54 15.28 -23.45 -2.49
N ASP A 55 15.35 -24.39 -1.54
CA ASP A 55 16.13 -24.23 -0.30
C ASP A 55 17.44 -25.05 -0.27
N GLU A 56 17.86 -25.70 -1.36
CA GLU A 56 19.15 -26.43 -1.42
C GLU A 56 20.15 -25.95 -2.47
N GLU A 57 19.95 -24.78 -3.10
CA GLU A 57 20.94 -24.25 -4.04
C GLU A 57 21.82 -23.16 -3.40
N GLU A 58 23.12 -23.46 -3.39
CA GLU A 58 24.21 -22.52 -3.11
C GLU A 58 23.96 -21.16 -3.75
N ILE A 59 24.32 -20.11 -3.02
CA ILE A 59 24.36 -18.73 -3.49
C ILE A 59 25.34 -18.66 -4.67
N ASN A 60 24.85 -18.92 -5.88
CA ASN A 60 25.44 -18.43 -7.10
C ASN A 60 24.62 -17.21 -7.54
N GLU A 61 25.30 -16.07 -7.52
CA GLU A 61 24.88 -14.83 -8.16
C GLU A 61 24.67 -15.13 -9.65
N ASP A 62 23.44 -15.47 -10.05
CA ASP A 62 22.82 -15.28 -11.37
C ASP A 62 21.63 -16.26 -11.49
N ILE A 63 20.43 -15.82 -11.07
CA ILE A 63 19.18 -16.54 -11.38
C ILE A 63 18.19 -15.55 -11.98
N ASP A 64 18.06 -15.69 -13.30
CA ASP A 64 16.99 -15.16 -14.15
C ASP A 64 15.60 -15.61 -13.66
N ASP A 65 14.63 -14.69 -13.77
CA ASP A 65 13.19 -14.93 -13.96
C ASP A 65 12.59 -16.25 -13.41
N ILE A 66 12.30 -16.31 -12.11
CA ILE A 66 11.32 -17.24 -11.54
C ILE A 66 10.02 -16.47 -11.25
N THR A 67 9.05 -16.64 -12.15
CA THR A 67 7.68 -16.11 -12.08
C THR A 67 6.86 -16.81 -11.00
N LEU A 68 6.70 -16.17 -9.84
CA LEU A 68 5.87 -16.64 -8.71
C LEU A 68 4.68 -15.68 -8.46
N GLY A 69 3.44 -16.11 -8.76
CA GLY A 69 2.20 -15.35 -8.47
C GLY A 69 2.05 -14.03 -9.26
N PRO A 70 0.96 -13.24 -9.07
CA PRO A 70 0.70 -12.03 -9.86
C PRO A 70 1.79 -10.97 -9.65
N ASN A 71 2.83 -11.09 -10.48
CA ASN A 71 4.02 -10.27 -10.58
C ASN A 71 4.59 -9.91 -9.20
N VAL A 72 5.48 -10.75 -8.66
CA VAL A 72 6.47 -10.32 -7.67
C VAL A 72 7.01 -8.97 -8.13
N ILE A 73 6.67 -7.97 -7.31
CA ILE A 73 7.22 -6.63 -7.20
C ILE A 73 8.25 -6.31 -8.30
N LYS A 74 7.87 -5.52 -9.32
CA LYS A 74 8.82 -4.51 -9.80
C LYS A 74 9.00 -3.57 -8.62
N GLU A 75 9.95 -3.88 -7.75
CA GLU A 75 10.25 -3.06 -6.59
C GLU A 75 10.34 -1.62 -7.05
N ASP A 76 9.72 -0.71 -6.30
CA ASP A 76 9.93 0.70 -6.50
C ASP A 76 11.37 1.00 -6.12
N LYS A 77 12.29 0.81 -7.10
CA LYS A 77 13.75 0.89 -6.98
C LYS A 77 14.25 2.30 -6.65
N LEU A 78 13.33 3.24 -6.49
CA LEU A 78 13.64 4.60 -6.07
C LEU A 78 14.19 4.61 -4.64
N THR A 79 15.18 5.46 -4.41
CA THR A 79 15.61 5.83 -3.07
C THR A 79 14.48 6.57 -2.34
N LEU A 80 14.52 6.62 -1.00
CA LEU A 80 13.53 7.37 -0.22
C LEU A 80 13.43 8.84 -0.68
N GLU A 81 14.55 9.46 -1.03
CA GLU A 81 14.60 10.85 -1.49
C GLU A 81 13.88 11.03 -2.83
N GLN A 82 14.08 10.09 -3.76
CA GLN A 82 13.36 10.07 -5.03
C GLN A 82 11.87 9.80 -4.83
N LYS A 83 11.48 8.95 -3.88
CA LYS A 83 10.05 8.73 -3.55
C LYS A 83 9.40 9.98 -2.97
N VAL A 84 10.07 10.68 -2.05
CA VAL A 84 9.58 11.95 -1.48
C VAL A 84 9.47 13.02 -2.57
N THR A 85 10.44 13.08 -3.48
CA THR A 85 10.41 13.96 -4.65
C THR A 85 9.20 13.65 -5.53
N ARG A 86 8.99 12.38 -5.88
CA ARG A 86 7.83 11.93 -6.67
C ARG A 86 6.51 12.26 -5.99
N PHE A 87 6.40 12.09 -4.68
CA PHE A 87 5.21 12.45 -3.91
C PHE A 87 4.90 13.95 -4.01
N ASN A 88 5.90 14.82 -3.82
CA ASN A 88 5.70 16.26 -3.93
C ASN A 88 5.25 16.67 -5.35
N TYR A 89 5.83 16.07 -6.40
CA TYR A 89 5.38 16.30 -7.77
C TYR A 89 3.94 15.87 -7.98
N TRP A 90 3.59 14.64 -7.61
CA TRP A 90 2.23 14.13 -7.71
C TRP A 90 1.22 15.00 -6.95
N TYR A 91 1.57 15.42 -5.73
CA TYR A 91 0.70 16.25 -4.91
C TYR A 91 0.38 17.59 -5.58
N ASN A 92 1.41 18.27 -6.09
CA ASN A 92 1.26 19.57 -6.77
C ASN A 92 0.51 19.42 -8.10
N ASP A 93 0.85 18.41 -8.91
CA ASP A 93 0.18 18.13 -10.19
C ASP A 93 -1.31 17.80 -10.01
N THR A 94 -1.65 17.06 -8.95
CA THR A 94 -3.04 16.77 -8.59
C THR A 94 -3.79 18.04 -8.21
N ILE A 95 -3.19 18.93 -7.41
CA ILE A 95 -3.78 20.23 -7.07
C ILE A 95 -3.98 21.09 -8.32
N GLU A 96 -2.96 21.22 -9.18
CA GLU A 96 -3.06 22.01 -10.40
C GLU A 96 -4.17 21.48 -11.32
N SER A 97 -4.26 20.16 -11.47
CA SER A 97 -5.31 19.51 -12.25
C SER A 97 -6.71 19.78 -11.70
N LEU A 98 -6.88 19.75 -10.37
CA LEU A 98 -8.16 20.06 -9.72
C LEU A 98 -8.56 21.52 -9.87
N LEU A 99 -7.61 22.45 -9.79
CA LEU A 99 -7.86 23.87 -10.00
C LEU A 99 -8.32 24.13 -11.44
N ILE A 100 -7.65 23.55 -12.43
CA ILE A 100 -8.02 23.67 -13.85
C ILE A 100 -9.40 23.05 -14.11
N LYS A 101 -9.65 21.84 -13.58
CA LYS A 101 -10.92 21.12 -13.79
C LYS A 101 -12.13 21.90 -13.27
N ASN A 102 -11.98 22.63 -12.17
CA ASN A 102 -13.06 23.34 -11.52
C ASN A 102 -13.07 24.86 -11.79
N ASP A 103 -12.20 25.35 -12.68
CA ASP A 103 -12.03 26.77 -13.00
C ASP A 103 -11.77 27.65 -11.76
N TYR A 104 -10.94 27.14 -10.84
CA TYR A 104 -10.54 27.85 -9.63
C TYR A 104 -9.23 28.63 -9.82
N SER A 105 -9.09 29.75 -9.09
CA SER A 105 -7.84 30.49 -9.06
C SER A 105 -6.74 29.69 -8.34
N LYS A 106 -5.47 29.98 -8.65
CA LYS A 106 -4.32 29.32 -8.02
C LYS A 106 -4.28 29.44 -6.50
N ASP A 107 -4.93 30.46 -5.95
CA ASP A 107 -4.96 30.74 -4.51
C ASP A 107 -6.11 30.03 -3.78
N TYR A 108 -6.95 29.26 -4.50
CA TYR A 108 -8.10 28.59 -3.91
C TYR A 108 -7.71 27.45 -2.94
N ILE A 109 -6.63 26.72 -3.26
CA ILE A 109 -6.09 25.65 -2.41
C ILE A 109 -4.79 26.14 -1.78
N VAL A 110 -4.80 26.33 -0.47
CA VAL A 110 -3.60 26.76 0.26
C VAL A 110 -2.68 25.56 0.51
N ASN A 111 -1.45 25.59 -0.02
CA ASN A 111 -0.39 24.66 0.38
C ASN A 111 0.95 25.37 0.55
N LYS A 112 1.37 25.56 1.80
CA LYS A 112 2.69 26.11 2.16
C LYS A 112 3.67 25.05 2.65
N LEU A 113 3.34 23.77 2.52
CA LEU A 113 4.13 22.66 3.03
C LEU A 113 4.71 21.81 1.90
N GLN A 114 5.87 21.23 2.16
CA GLN A 114 6.48 20.23 1.30
C GLN A 114 7.02 19.07 2.14
N ALA A 115 6.83 17.84 1.66
CA ALA A 115 7.42 16.67 2.30
C ALA A 115 8.93 16.64 2.08
N LYS A 116 9.69 16.30 3.13
CA LYS A 116 11.15 16.21 3.10
C LYS A 116 11.66 15.11 4.03
N ILE A 117 12.80 14.53 3.71
CA ILE A 117 13.53 13.67 4.65
C ILE A 117 14.08 14.55 5.78
N ILE A 118 13.68 14.24 7.02
CA ILE A 118 14.15 14.93 8.22
C ILE A 118 14.97 13.94 9.06
N THR A 119 16.16 14.36 9.46
CA THR A 119 17.02 13.62 10.38
C THR A 119 16.22 13.20 11.62
N ASN A 120 16.26 11.92 11.97
CA ASN A 120 15.53 11.28 13.09
C ASN A 120 14.02 11.02 12.90
N TYR A 121 13.38 11.46 11.81
CA TYR A 121 11.93 11.32 11.63
C TYR A 121 11.51 10.58 10.34
N ARG A 122 12.47 10.06 9.54
CA ARG A 122 12.31 9.44 8.20
C ARG A 122 11.74 10.41 7.15
N ILE A 123 10.51 10.90 7.34
CA ILE A 123 9.85 11.91 6.50
C ILE A 123 9.14 12.88 7.43
N GLY A 124 9.30 14.17 7.18
CA GLY A 124 8.48 15.21 7.79
C GLY A 124 8.12 16.28 6.78
N VAL A 125 7.72 17.45 7.27
CA VAL A 125 7.30 18.59 6.45
C VAL A 125 8.18 19.80 6.72
N ILE A 126 8.47 20.55 5.67
CA ILE A 126 9.09 21.87 5.75
C ILE A 126 8.13 22.91 5.17
N THR A 127 8.29 24.16 5.62
CA THR A 127 7.54 25.28 5.10
C THR A 127 8.20 25.83 3.83
N LEU A 128 7.38 26.21 2.84
CA LEU A 128 7.82 26.85 1.59
C LEU A 128 7.94 28.37 1.72
N SER A 129 7.27 28.94 2.72
CA SER A 129 7.23 30.36 3.04
C SER A 129 7.01 30.54 4.54
N ASP A 130 7.16 31.77 5.04
CA ASP A 130 6.83 32.10 6.42
C ASP A 130 5.33 31.88 6.68
N ILE A 131 5.03 31.31 7.86
CA ILE A 131 3.67 31.05 8.33
C ILE A 131 3.44 31.87 9.58
N SER A 132 2.45 32.76 9.53
CA SER A 132 2.07 33.58 10.67
C SER A 132 1.19 32.80 11.65
N TYR A 133 1.11 33.29 12.89
CA TYR A 133 0.18 32.74 13.87
C TYR A 133 -1.27 32.84 13.36
N ASN A 134 -2.04 31.75 13.50
CA ASN A 134 -3.40 31.58 12.99
C ASN A 134 -3.57 31.65 11.46
N GLU A 135 -2.48 31.59 10.69
CA GLU A 135 -2.57 31.50 9.24
C GLU A 135 -2.87 30.05 8.80
N SER A 136 -3.84 29.89 7.89
CA SER A 136 -4.04 28.60 7.19
C SER A 136 -2.84 28.31 6.28
N TYR A 137 -2.21 27.15 6.44
CA TYR A 137 -1.00 26.78 5.70
C TYR A 137 -1.15 25.50 4.87
N SER A 138 -2.25 24.77 5.02
CA SER A 138 -2.51 23.55 4.28
C SER A 138 -4.02 23.30 4.16
N GLN A 139 -4.45 22.97 2.96
CA GLN A 139 -5.77 22.48 2.62
C GLN A 139 -5.58 21.27 1.71
N ILE A 140 -6.23 20.16 2.06
CA ILE A 140 -6.16 18.91 1.29
C ILE A 140 -7.51 18.73 0.58
N PRO A 141 -7.52 18.70 -0.76
CA PRO A 141 -8.73 18.40 -1.53
C PRO A 141 -9.30 17.02 -1.19
N ILE A 142 -10.62 16.87 -1.23
CA ILE A 142 -11.29 15.60 -0.87
C ILE A 142 -10.90 14.48 -1.83
N GLU A 143 -10.60 14.80 -3.09
CA GLU A 143 -10.17 13.86 -4.13
C GLU A 143 -8.80 13.24 -3.83
N MET A 144 -8.01 13.87 -2.96
CA MET A 144 -6.70 13.37 -2.52
C MET A 144 -6.79 12.54 -1.24
N ILE A 145 -7.97 12.43 -0.62
CA ILE A 145 -8.19 11.66 0.59
C ILE A 145 -8.33 10.18 0.22
N PHE A 146 -7.50 9.35 0.84
CA PHE A 146 -7.55 7.90 0.70
C PHE A 146 -8.47 7.31 1.77
N ASP A 147 -9.72 7.05 1.42
CA ASP A 147 -10.73 6.51 2.33
C ASP A 147 -11.61 5.43 1.68
N ASN A 148 -12.49 4.82 2.47
CA ASN A 148 -13.41 3.79 2.00
C ASN A 148 -14.51 4.34 1.07
N GLN A 149 -14.69 5.66 0.97
CA GLN A 149 -15.62 6.27 0.01
C GLN A 149 -15.19 6.00 -1.43
N ILE A 150 -13.88 5.80 -1.67
CA ILE A 150 -13.35 5.37 -2.97
C ILE A 150 -14.04 4.09 -3.45
N ILE A 151 -14.26 3.12 -2.55
CA ILE A 151 -14.98 1.89 -2.88
C ILE A 151 -16.47 2.16 -2.96
N ARG A 152 -17.04 2.82 -1.94
CA ARG A 152 -18.50 2.92 -1.75
C ARG A 152 -19.19 3.81 -2.79
N ASN A 153 -18.49 4.81 -3.32
CA ASN A 153 -19.02 5.72 -4.34
C ASN A 153 -18.78 5.22 -5.78
N ASN A 154 -18.10 4.08 -5.94
CA ASN A 154 -17.77 3.52 -7.25
C ASN A 154 -18.20 2.05 -7.34
N GLU A 155 -19.39 1.81 -7.90
CA GLU A 155 -19.93 0.46 -8.06
C GLU A 155 -19.06 -0.45 -8.95
N ASN A 156 -18.22 0.15 -9.80
CA ASN A 156 -17.28 -0.56 -10.65
C ASN A 156 -15.94 -0.85 -9.95
N HIS A 157 -15.75 -0.39 -8.71
CA HIS A 157 -14.53 -0.67 -7.97
C HIS A 157 -14.43 -2.19 -7.70
N PRO A 158 -13.28 -2.86 -7.93
CA PRO A 158 -13.17 -4.31 -7.80
C PRO A 158 -13.50 -4.87 -6.41
N LEU A 159 -13.34 -4.04 -5.37
CA LEU A 159 -13.74 -4.41 -4.00
C LEU A 159 -15.22 -4.13 -3.66
N TYR A 160 -15.98 -3.47 -4.53
CA TYR A 160 -17.35 -3.03 -4.21
C TYR A 160 -18.27 -4.20 -3.83
N GLN A 161 -18.29 -5.27 -4.63
CA GLN A 161 -19.12 -6.45 -4.36
C GLN A 161 -18.71 -7.17 -3.08
N LEU A 162 -17.41 -7.17 -2.77
CA LEU A 162 -16.88 -7.72 -1.52
C LEU A 162 -17.42 -6.95 -0.32
N ILE A 163 -17.28 -5.62 -0.32
CA ILE A 163 -17.76 -4.76 0.77
C ILE A 163 -19.27 -4.89 0.94
N LYS A 164 -20.03 -4.90 -0.17
CA LYS A 164 -21.48 -5.09 -0.14
C LYS A 164 -21.89 -6.45 0.46
N SER A 165 -21.14 -7.51 0.16
CA SER A 165 -21.38 -8.84 0.73
C SER A 165 -21.10 -8.89 2.23
N LEU A 166 -20.07 -8.17 2.69
CA LEU A 166 -19.75 -8.01 4.10
C LEU A 166 -20.84 -7.23 4.84
N ASP A 167 -21.33 -6.14 4.26
CA ASP A 167 -22.45 -5.35 4.80
C ASP A 167 -23.67 -6.26 5.04
N ILE A 168 -24.05 -7.08 4.04
CA ILE A 168 -25.17 -8.02 4.17
C ILE A 168 -24.91 -9.06 5.27
N LYS A 169 -23.71 -9.65 5.30
CA LYS A 169 -23.35 -10.70 6.27
C LYS A 169 -23.38 -10.20 7.71
N PHE A 170 -23.00 -8.95 7.93
CA PHE A 170 -22.90 -8.33 9.25
C PHE A 170 -24.07 -7.39 9.58
N ASN A 171 -25.23 -7.55 8.92
CA ASN A 171 -26.44 -6.75 9.17
C ASN A 171 -26.20 -5.24 9.08
N ASN A 172 -25.42 -4.80 8.10
CA ASN A 172 -24.98 -3.42 7.90
C ASN A 172 -24.20 -2.82 9.09
N ASN A 173 -23.62 -3.65 9.96
CA ASN A 173 -22.60 -3.19 10.89
C ASN A 173 -21.30 -2.99 10.12
N VAL A 174 -21.14 -1.77 9.62
CA VAL A 174 -20.01 -1.37 8.79
C VAL A 174 -18.74 -1.30 9.62
N ASP A 175 -17.69 -2.00 9.18
CA ASP A 175 -16.35 -1.90 9.75
C ASP A 175 -15.45 -1.10 8.80
N HIS A 176 -15.47 0.23 8.98
CA HIS A 176 -14.72 1.17 8.17
C HIS A 176 -13.21 0.93 8.21
N PHE A 177 -12.69 0.39 9.31
CA PHE A 177 -11.26 0.12 9.45
C PHE A 177 -10.84 -1.06 8.58
N HIS A 178 -11.59 -2.16 8.61
CA HIS A 178 -11.31 -3.32 7.74
C HIS A 178 -11.48 -2.99 6.26
N GLU A 179 -12.46 -2.15 5.90
CA GLU A 179 -12.61 -1.64 4.53
C GLU A 179 -11.37 -0.87 4.06
N LEU A 180 -10.88 0.05 4.90
CA LEU A 180 -9.68 0.82 4.60
C LEU A 180 -8.46 -0.09 4.47
N LEU A 181 -8.34 -1.13 5.29
CA LEU A 181 -7.27 -2.12 5.15
C LEU A 181 -7.35 -2.90 3.84
N LEU A 182 -8.54 -3.33 3.43
CA LEU A 182 -8.75 -4.01 2.15
C LEU A 182 -8.39 -3.09 0.97
N LEU A 183 -8.82 -1.83 1.03
CA LEU A 183 -8.46 -0.83 0.03
C LEU A 183 -6.94 -0.63 -0.03
N LEU A 184 -6.28 -0.45 1.11
CA LEU A 184 -4.83 -0.28 1.21
C LEU A 184 -4.08 -1.47 0.58
N ILE A 185 -4.51 -2.69 0.89
CA ILE A 185 -3.89 -3.91 0.35
C ILE A 185 -4.07 -3.96 -1.17
N TYR A 186 -5.29 -3.70 -1.65
CA TYR A 186 -5.60 -3.70 -3.07
C TYR A 186 -4.77 -2.66 -3.84
N GLU A 187 -4.77 -1.42 -3.37
CA GLU A 187 -4.05 -0.31 -4.01
C GLU A 187 -2.52 -0.52 -3.98
N LYS A 188 -1.97 -0.96 -2.85
CA LYS A 188 -0.52 -1.14 -2.68
C LYS A 188 0.02 -2.37 -3.40
N TYR A 189 -0.68 -3.50 -3.31
CA TYR A 189 -0.15 -4.80 -3.75
C TYR A 189 -0.76 -5.32 -5.04
N ILE A 190 -1.97 -4.90 -5.40
CA ILE A 190 -2.61 -5.32 -6.65
C ILE A 190 -2.38 -4.26 -7.72
N LEU A 191 -2.82 -3.01 -7.50
CA LEU A 191 -2.65 -1.92 -8.48
C LEU A 191 -1.20 -1.42 -8.56
N LYS A 192 -0.46 -1.37 -7.44
CA LYS A 192 0.94 -0.94 -7.40
C LYS A 192 1.08 0.43 -8.06
N SER A 193 1.97 0.59 -9.05
CA SER A 193 2.20 1.85 -9.78
C SER A 193 1.00 2.34 -10.60
N GLU A 194 -0.01 1.49 -10.83
CA GLU A 194 -1.25 1.90 -11.49
C GLU A 194 -2.21 2.60 -10.54
N SER A 195 -1.98 2.51 -9.22
CA SER A 195 -2.74 3.26 -8.22
C SER A 195 -2.47 4.76 -8.36
N LEU A 196 -3.54 5.55 -8.40
CA LEU A 196 -3.45 7.01 -8.29
C LEU A 196 -2.73 7.43 -7.01
N PHE A 197 -2.91 6.66 -5.94
CA PHE A 197 -2.34 6.93 -4.62
C PHE A 197 -0.96 6.32 -4.44
N PHE A 198 -0.38 5.67 -5.46
CA PHE A 198 0.92 5.03 -5.34
C PHE A 198 2.03 5.96 -4.82
N PRO A 199 2.14 7.23 -5.24
CA PRO A 199 3.16 8.13 -4.70
C PRO A 199 3.04 8.34 -3.19
N TYR A 200 1.82 8.33 -2.65
CA TYR A 200 1.57 8.36 -1.21
C TYR A 200 1.86 7.01 -0.55
N LEU A 201 1.33 5.91 -1.10
CA LEU A 201 1.46 4.56 -0.53
C LEU A 201 2.92 4.07 -0.49
N ALA A 202 3.74 4.52 -1.44
CA ALA A 202 5.17 4.21 -1.50
C ALA A 202 6.00 4.87 -0.38
N LEU A 203 5.46 5.90 0.29
CA LEU A 203 6.10 6.55 1.44
C LEU A 203 5.72 5.92 2.78
N LEU A 204 4.64 5.13 2.82
CA LEU A 204 4.25 4.42 4.04
C LEU A 204 5.39 3.50 4.51
N PRO A 205 5.58 3.34 5.83
CA PRO A 205 6.55 2.40 6.38
C PRO A 205 6.25 0.95 5.99
#